data_AF-A0AAE9XU15-F1
#
_entry.id   AF-A0AAE9XU15-F1
#
_cell.length_a   1.000
_cell.length_b   1.000
_cell.length_c   1.000
_cell.angle_alpha   90.00
_cell.angle_beta   90.00
_cell.angle_gamma   90.00
#
_symmetry.space_group_name_H-M   'P 1'
#
loop_
_entity.id
_entity.type
_entity.pdbx_description
1 polymer ?
#
loop_
_entity_poly.entity_id
_entity_poly.type
_entity_poly.pdbx_seq_one_letter_code
_entity_poly.pdbx_strand_id
1 'polypeptide(L)'
;MSSNRFTSFKEFFPYYLAEHSVPTCRALHYTGTLLGTGVALYALVTMQWWMLLLYPLIGYGFAWVGHFFIEHNKPATFTYPGWSWMGDYKMLWLWMTGRLKPALEEADKLYAGGTGAVNRV
;
A
#
# COMPACT_ATOMS: atom_id res chain seq x y z
N MET A 1 26.10 2.05 1.45
CA MET A 1 25.91 1.40 0.13
C MET A 1 24.90 2.22 -0.64
N SER A 2 25.14 2.53 -1.91
CA SER A 2 24.30 3.43 -2.72
C SER A 2 22.83 2.99 -2.68
N SER A 3 22.06 3.73 -1.89
CA SER A 3 20.62 3.62 -1.70
C SER A 3 19.93 3.91 -3.02
N ASN A 4 19.75 2.87 -3.85
CA ASN A 4 18.94 2.98 -5.06
C ASN A 4 17.48 3.18 -4.65
N ARG A 5 17.12 4.44 -4.46
CA ARG A 5 15.72 4.83 -4.37
C ARG A 5 15.06 4.44 -5.69
N PHE A 6 13.83 3.93 -5.61
CA PHE A 6 13.02 3.74 -6.80
C PHE A 6 12.88 5.10 -7.50
N THR A 7 13.02 5.11 -8.83
CA THR A 7 12.98 6.34 -9.62
C THR A 7 11.65 6.51 -10.35
N SER A 8 10.86 5.44 -10.41
CA SER A 8 9.51 5.45 -10.98
C SER A 8 8.54 4.56 -10.20
N PHE A 9 7.26 4.88 -10.29
CA PHE A 9 6.21 4.04 -9.72
C PHE A 9 6.17 2.63 -10.33
N LYS A 10 6.58 2.48 -11.60
CA LYS A 10 6.66 1.17 -12.26
C LYS A 10 7.69 0.26 -11.59
N GLU A 11 8.81 0.81 -11.15
CA GLU A 11 9.83 0.08 -10.39
C GLU A 11 9.40 -0.18 -8.94
N PHE A 12 8.75 0.80 -8.32
CA PHE A 12 8.28 0.71 -6.93
C PHE A 12 7.14 -0.31 -6.75
N PHE A 13 6.19 -0.38 -7.68
CA PHE A 13 4.94 -1.10 -7.46
C PHE A 13 5.10 -2.62 -7.24
N PRO A 14 5.98 -3.34 -7.96
CA PRO A 14 6.27 -4.74 -7.66
C PRO A 14 6.85 -4.95 -6.24
N TYR A 15 7.76 -4.08 -5.80
CA TYR A 15 8.26 -4.10 -4.41
C TYR A 15 7.12 -3.87 -3.41
N TYR A 16 6.27 -2.89 -3.67
CA TYR A 16 5.09 -2.62 -2.85
C TYR A 16 4.17 -3.84 -2.74
N LEU A 17 3.88 -4.56 -3.84
CA LEU A 17 3.06 -5.76 -3.80
C LEU A 17 3.69 -6.91 -2.99
N ALA A 18 5.01 -7.06 -3.05
CA ALA A 18 5.73 -8.06 -2.26
C ALA A 18 5.62 -7.78 -0.75
N GLU A 19 5.67 -6.50 -0.35
CA GLU A 19 5.38 -6.03 1.02
C GLU A 19 3.88 -6.07 1.38
N HIS A 20 3.04 -6.71 0.56
CA HIS A 20 1.63 -6.97 0.84
C HIS A 20 1.26 -8.40 0.41
N SER A 21 2.17 -9.34 0.61
CA SER A 21 1.99 -10.76 0.24
C SER A 21 0.95 -11.47 1.11
N VAL A 22 0.67 -10.96 2.32
CA VAL A 22 -0.30 -11.55 3.24
C VAL A 22 -1.74 -11.06 2.95
N PRO A 23 -2.73 -11.95 2.74
CA PRO A 23 -4.12 -11.54 2.46
C PRO A 23 -4.74 -10.63 3.51
N THR A 24 -4.48 -10.89 4.80
CA THR A 24 -5.01 -10.08 5.90
C THR A 24 -4.43 -8.67 5.90
N CYS A 25 -3.14 -8.51 5.56
CA CYS A 25 -2.52 -7.20 5.38
C CYS A 25 -3.24 -6.42 4.27
N ARG A 26 -3.42 -7.03 3.10
CA ARG A 26 -4.17 -6.43 1.98
C ARG A 26 -5.60 -6.03 2.37
N ALA A 27 -6.31 -6.87 3.12
CA ALA A 27 -7.67 -6.57 3.56
C ALA A 27 -7.74 -5.32 4.46
N LEU A 28 -6.76 -5.12 5.35
CA LEU A 28 -6.65 -3.90 6.16
C LEU A 28 -6.40 -2.67 5.28
N HIS A 29 -5.52 -2.79 4.27
CA HIS A 29 -5.28 -1.70 3.32
C HIS A 29 -6.55 -1.35 2.55
N TYR A 30 -7.27 -2.34 2.00
CA TYR A 30 -8.54 -2.09 1.30
C TYR A 30 -9.55 -1.38 2.20
N THR A 31 -9.66 -1.81 3.45
CA THR A 31 -10.55 -1.20 4.43
C THR A 31 -10.16 0.26 4.70
N GLY A 32 -8.89 0.53 4.97
CA GLY A 32 -8.37 1.88 5.17
C GLY A 32 -8.58 2.78 3.96
N THR A 33 -8.27 2.31 2.75
CA THR A 33 -8.45 3.05 1.49
C THR A 33 -9.92 3.39 1.24
N LEU A 34 -10.83 2.43 1.40
CA LEU A 34 -12.26 2.64 1.17
C LEU A 34 -12.86 3.61 2.20
N LEU A 35 -12.55 3.43 3.48
CA LEU A 35 -13.06 4.33 4.54
C LEU A 35 -12.49 5.75 4.39
N GLY A 36 -11.19 5.89 4.14
CA GLY A 36 -10.57 7.19 3.85
C GLY A 36 -11.25 7.87 2.67
N THR A 37 -11.41 7.14 1.55
CA THR A 37 -12.12 7.66 0.37
C THR A 37 -13.55 8.10 0.69
N GLY A 38 -14.29 7.30 1.45
CA GLY A 38 -15.65 7.64 1.89
C GLY A 38 -15.70 8.93 2.69
N VAL A 39 -14.75 9.14 3.61
CA VAL A 39 -14.65 10.39 4.38
C VAL A 39 -14.29 11.58 3.49
N ALA A 40 -13.38 11.44 2.54
CA ALA A 40 -13.06 12.50 1.60
C ALA A 40 -14.27 12.90 0.73
N LEU A 41 -15.02 11.92 0.22
CA LEU A 41 -16.24 12.16 -0.54
C LEU A 41 -17.32 12.83 0.32
N TYR A 42 -17.48 12.39 1.58
CA TYR A 42 -18.41 13.01 2.51
C TYR A 42 -18.02 14.47 2.80
N ALA A 43 -16.74 14.74 3.05
CA ALA A 43 -16.23 16.10 3.28
C ALA A 43 -16.49 17.01 2.08
N LEU A 44 -16.32 16.48 0.86
CA LEU A 44 -16.59 17.21 -0.38
C LEU A 44 -18.08 17.54 -0.55
N VAL A 45 -18.98 16.58 -0.30
CA VAL A 45 -20.43 16.79 -0.43
C VAL A 45 -20.98 17.74 0.63
N THR A 46 -20.46 17.66 1.85
CA THR A 46 -20.93 18.46 3.00
C THR A 46 -20.16 19.78 3.18
N MET A 47 -19.13 20.02 2.37
CA MET A 47 -18.18 21.14 2.49
C MET A 47 -17.48 21.23 3.86
N GLN A 48 -17.42 20.11 4.60
CA GLN A 48 -16.78 20.01 5.91
C GLN A 48 -15.29 19.70 5.74
N TRP A 49 -14.52 20.65 5.22
CA TRP A 49 -13.12 20.44 4.83
C TRP A 49 -12.20 19.94 5.95
N TRP A 50 -12.52 20.24 7.21
CA TRP A 50 -11.76 19.73 8.37
C TRP A 50 -11.75 18.20 8.44
N MET A 51 -12.77 17.52 7.89
CA MET A 51 -12.86 16.07 7.88
C MET A 51 -11.81 15.42 6.98
N LEU A 52 -11.19 16.17 6.05
CA LEU A 52 -10.06 15.67 5.27
C LEU A 52 -8.85 15.31 6.16
N LEU A 53 -8.75 15.86 7.37
CA LEU A 53 -7.73 15.46 8.35
C LEU A 53 -7.90 14.03 8.85
N LEU A 54 -9.12 13.48 8.79
CA LEU A 54 -9.41 12.10 9.16
C LEU A 54 -8.95 11.11 8.08
N TYR A 55 -8.78 11.55 6.83
CA TYR A 55 -8.34 10.69 5.73
C TYR A 55 -6.99 10.00 6.02
N PRO A 56 -5.89 10.73 6.31
CA PRO A 56 -4.62 10.09 6.62
C PRO A 56 -4.68 9.32 7.95
N LEU A 57 -5.49 9.75 8.92
CA LEU A 57 -5.63 9.06 10.20
C LEU A 57 -6.24 7.65 10.01
N ILE A 58 -7.31 7.56 9.23
CA ILE A 58 -7.99 6.30 8.91
C ILE A 58 -7.08 5.45 8.02
N GLY A 59 -6.56 6.01 6.93
CA GLY A 59 -5.70 5.28 5.99
C GLY A 59 -4.47 4.68 6.68
N TYR A 60 -3.70 5.49 7.41
CA TYR A 60 -2.51 5.02 8.10
C TYR A 60 -2.83 4.13 9.31
N GLY A 61 -3.92 4.39 10.05
CA GLY A 61 -4.34 3.55 11.17
C GLY A 61 -4.50 2.08 10.76
N PHE A 62 -5.25 1.81 9.68
CA PHE A 62 -5.44 0.44 9.19
C PHE A 62 -4.18 -0.14 8.55
N ALA A 63 -3.44 0.63 7.75
CA ALA A 63 -2.20 0.18 7.12
C ALA A 63 -1.10 -0.20 8.13
N TRP A 64 -0.96 0.59 9.19
CA TRP A 64 0.01 0.33 10.26
C TRP A 64 -0.32 -0.92 11.06
N VAL A 65 -1.60 -1.26 11.25
CA VAL A 65 -1.99 -2.53 11.88
C VAL A 65 -1.49 -3.72 11.05
N GLY A 66 -1.61 -3.65 9.72
CA GLY A 66 -1.10 -4.69 8.82
C GLY A 66 0.42 -4.83 8.91
N HIS A 67 1.14 -3.73 8.68
CA HIS A 67 2.59 -3.76 8.63
C HIS A 67 3.25 -4.09 9.98
N PHE A 68 2.79 -3.51 11.09
CA PHE A 68 3.46 -3.70 12.38
C PHE A 68 3.06 -4.98 13.11
N PHE A 69 1.79 -5.41 13.01
CA PHE A 69 1.29 -6.53 13.79
C PHE A 69 1.12 -7.82 12.98
N ILE A 70 1.05 -7.75 11.65
CA ILE A 70 0.91 -8.93 10.78
C ILE A 70 2.24 -9.22 10.10
N GLU A 71 2.74 -8.28 9.30
CA GLU A 71 3.93 -8.53 8.48
C GLU A 71 5.25 -8.21 9.19
N HIS A 72 5.18 -7.50 10.32
CA HIS A 72 6.32 -7.07 11.13
C HIS A 72 7.40 -6.34 10.31
N ASN A 73 6.98 -5.53 9.33
CA ASN A 73 7.84 -4.72 8.45
C ASN A 73 7.59 -3.22 8.66
N LYS A 74 8.51 -2.40 8.12
CA LYS A 74 8.35 -0.94 8.12
C LYS A 74 7.55 -0.52 6.89
N PRO A 75 6.46 0.24 7.04
CA PRO A 75 5.69 0.76 5.91
C PRO A 75 6.57 1.49 4.89
N ALA A 76 6.44 1.10 3.62
CA ALA A 76 7.10 1.79 2.51
C ALA A 76 6.71 3.28 2.43
N THR A 77 5.55 3.64 3.00
CA THR A 77 5.05 5.02 3.15
C THR A 77 6.06 5.96 3.81
N PHE A 78 6.90 5.48 4.72
CA PHE A 78 7.94 6.33 5.34
C PHE A 78 9.02 6.79 4.34
N THR A 79 9.20 6.04 3.25
CA THR A 79 10.18 6.38 2.21
C THR A 79 9.50 6.97 0.97
N TYR A 80 8.33 6.44 0.59
CA TYR A 80 7.60 6.83 -0.61
C TYR A 80 6.10 7.06 -0.30
N PRO A 81 5.72 8.13 0.42
CA PRO A 81 4.35 8.32 0.87
C PRO A 81 3.36 8.43 -0.29
N GLY A 82 3.69 9.21 -1.33
CA GLY A 82 2.83 9.38 -2.51
C GLY A 82 2.67 8.09 -3.33
N TRP A 83 3.75 7.33 -3.52
CA TRP A 83 3.66 6.06 -4.25
C TRP A 83 3.00 4.95 -3.46
N SER A 84 3.12 4.94 -2.13
CA SER A 84 2.41 3.97 -1.28
C SER A 84 0.90 4.22 -1.35
N TRP A 85 0.48 5.48 -1.27
CA TRP A 85 -0.91 5.88 -1.48
C TRP A 85 -1.44 5.48 -2.86
N MET A 86 -0.68 5.74 -3.94
CA MET A 86 -1.04 5.25 -5.29
C MET A 86 -1.04 3.72 -5.38
N GLY A 87 -0.15 3.06 -4.63
CA GLY A 87 -0.05 1.61 -4.50
C GLY A 87 -1.31 1.01 -3.92
N ASP A 88 -1.84 1.59 -2.84
CA ASP A 88 -3.09 1.15 -2.18
C ASP A 88 -4.25 1.12 -3.18
N TYR A 89 -4.45 2.23 -3.92
CA TYR A 89 -5.52 2.32 -4.92
C TYR A 89 -5.30 1.37 -6.10
N LYS A 90 -4.05 1.23 -6.59
CA LYS A 90 -3.77 0.31 -7.70
C LYS A 90 -3.95 -1.14 -7.28
N MET A 91 -3.54 -1.52 -6.07
CA MET A 91 -3.75 -2.85 -5.53
C MET A 91 -5.24 -3.14 -5.35
N LEU A 92 -6.00 -2.20 -4.79
CA LEU A 92 -7.46 -2.30 -4.66
C LEU A 92 -8.13 -2.46 -6.04
N TRP A 93 -7.71 -1.67 -7.05
CA TRP A 93 -8.20 -1.80 -8.41
C TRP A 93 -7.92 -3.17 -9.04
N LEU A 94 -6.69 -3.69 -8.89
CA LEU A 94 -6.34 -5.03 -9.37
C LEU A 94 -7.16 -6.11 -8.69
N TRP A 95 -7.46 -5.95 -7.39
CA TRP A 95 -8.33 -6.87 -6.66
C TRP A 95 -9.75 -6.84 -7.21
N MET A 96 -10.35 -5.64 -7.34
CA MET A 96 -11.71 -5.47 -7.86
C MET A 96 -11.88 -5.97 -9.30
N THR A 97 -10.82 -5.87 -10.11
CA THR A 97 -10.84 -6.31 -11.52
C THR A 97 -10.40 -7.77 -11.72
N GLY A 98 -10.10 -8.50 -10.64
CA GLY A 98 -9.66 -9.90 -10.71
C GLY A 98 -8.23 -10.09 -11.26
N ARG A 99 -7.44 -9.02 -11.35
CA ARG A 99 -6.08 -9.01 -11.92
C ARG A 99 -4.97 -9.01 -10.87
N LEU A 100 -5.31 -9.09 -9.58
CA LEU A 100 -4.33 -9.05 -8.50
C LEU A 100 -3.42 -10.28 -8.46
N LYS A 101 -3.99 -11.48 -8.61
CA LYS A 101 -3.25 -12.75 -8.50
C LYS A 101 -2.00 -12.80 -9.42
N PRO A 102 -2.11 -12.57 -10.74
CA PRO A 102 -0.92 -12.59 -11.60
C PRO A 102 0.10 -11.51 -11.24
N ALA A 103 -0.35 -10.34 -10.77
CA ALA A 103 0.54 -9.26 -10.34
C ALA A 103 1.32 -9.60 -9.06
N LEU A 104 0.68 -10.29 -8.11
CA LEU A 104 1.35 -10.82 -6.91
C LEU A 104 2.38 -11.89 -7.29
N GLU A 105 2.03 -12.82 -8.17
CA GLU A 105 2.96 -13.87 -8.63
C GLU A 105 4.19 -13.28 -9.33
N GLU A 106 4.04 -12.19 -10.09
CA GLU A 106 5.15 -11.47 -10.71
C GLU A 106 6.02 -10.76 -9.65
N ALA A 107 5.39 -10.08 -8.68
CA ALA A 107 6.08 -9.43 -7.58
C ALA A 107 6.86 -10.44 -6.71
N ASP A 108 6.28 -11.58 -6.40
CA ASP A 108 6.91 -12.65 -5.62
C ASP A 108 8.13 -13.22 -6.34
N LYS A 109 8.07 -13.40 -7.68
CA LYS A 109 9.25 -13.82 -8.46
C LYS A 109 10.39 -12.82 -8.39
N LEU A 110 10.07 -11.52 -8.39
CA LEU A 110 11.05 -10.45 -8.38
C LEU A 110 11.64 -10.20 -6.98
N TYR A 111 10.88 -10.42 -5.91
CA TYR A 111 11.27 -9.98 -4.56
C TYR A 111 11.18 -11.06 -3.47
N ALA A 112 10.36 -12.09 -3.61
CA ALA A 112 10.19 -13.17 -2.62
C ALA A 112 10.96 -14.46 -2.95
N GLY A 113 11.27 -14.73 -4.24
CA GLY A 113 11.73 -16.03 -4.73
C GLY A 113 13.20 -16.18 -5.15
N GLY A 114 14.03 -15.13 -5.14
CA GLY A 114 15.43 -15.25 -5.56
C GLY A 114 16.32 -14.21 -4.88
N THR A 115 17.25 -14.66 -4.03
CA THR A 115 18.41 -13.94 -3.44
C THR A 115 18.24 -12.50 -2.92
N GLY A 116 17.01 -11.95 -2.90
CA GLY A 116 16.69 -10.57 -2.56
C GLY A 116 16.27 -10.36 -1.11
N ALA A 117 16.15 -11.43 -0.31
CA ALA A 117 15.88 -11.35 1.12
C ALA A 117 16.95 -10.54 1.89
N VAL A 118 18.10 -10.25 1.27
CA VAL A 118 19.23 -9.51 1.84
C VAL A 118 19.11 -7.98 1.67
N ASN A 119 18.19 -7.46 0.85
CA ASN A 119 18.08 -6.02 0.61
C ASN A 119 16.66 -5.47 0.79
N ARG A 120 16.01 -5.83 1.90
CA ARG A 120 14.89 -5.03 2.42
C ARG A 120 15.50 -3.87 3.20
N VAL A 121 15.29 -2.65 2.70
CA VAL A 121 15.88 -1.40 3.20
C VAL A 121 15.55 -1.16 4.66
#